data_AF-A0A930U063-F1
#
_entry.id   AF-A0A930U063-F1
#
_cell.length_a   1.000
_cell.length_b   1.000
_cell.length_c   1.000
_cell.angle_alpha   90.00
_cell.angle_beta   90.00
_cell.angle_gamma   90.00
#
_symmetry.space_group_name_H-M   'P 1'
#
loop_
_entity.id
_entity.type
_entity.pdbx_description
1 polymer ?
#
loop_
_entity_poly.entity_id
_entity_poly.type
_entity_poly.pdbx_seq_one_letter_code
_entity_poly.pdbx_strand_id
1 'polypeptide(L)'
;MTLQEILQAVDELSVDEQTSLLNALQMKLSKNTQQDQIDENRGEQFWQGILHFRAALEREGIEFTDKDFANLRDRSPGREIEL
;
A
#
# COMPACT_ATOMS: atom_id res chain seq x y z
N MET A 1 19.83 -11.15 23.30
CA MET A 1 19.16 -12.39 22.88
C MET A 1 19.28 -12.54 21.39
N THR A 2 19.97 -13.59 20.96
CA THR A 2 20.14 -14.02 19.58
C THR A 2 19.08 -15.06 19.24
N LEU A 3 18.87 -15.32 17.94
CA LEU A 3 17.93 -16.35 17.49
C LEU A 3 18.28 -17.74 18.05
N GLN A 4 19.58 -18.04 18.22
CA GLN A 4 20.06 -19.30 18.75
C GLN A 4 19.70 -19.48 20.23
N GLU A 5 19.81 -18.42 21.04
CA GLU A 5 19.40 -18.44 22.45
C GLU A 5 17.89 -18.65 22.59
N ILE A 6 17.10 -18.10 21.66
CA ILE A 6 15.63 -18.28 21.65
C ILE A 6 15.26 -19.71 21.28
N LEU A 7 15.93 -20.32 20.29
CA LEU A 7 15.66 -21.71 19.90
C LEU A 7 15.99 -22.70 21.02
N GLN A 8 17.09 -22.48 21.75
CA GLN A 8 17.42 -23.29 22.93
C GLN A 8 16.36 -23.17 24.02
N ALA A 9 15.87 -21.95 24.29
CA ALA A 9 14.80 -21.74 25.26
C ALA A 9 13.47 -22.38 24.83
N VAL A 10 13.22 -22.55 23.53
CA VAL A 10 12.03 -23.23 23.01
C VAL A 10 12.14 -24.74 23.20
N ASP A 11 13.33 -25.33 23.06
CA ASP A 11 13.57 -26.76 23.31
C ASP A 11 13.35 -27.16 24.78
N GLU A 12 13.50 -26.20 25.70
CA GLU A 12 13.23 -26.39 27.14
C GLU A 12 11.74 -26.34 27.51
N LEU A 13 10.87 -25.89 26.60
CA LEU A 13 9.43 -25.82 26.82
C LEU A 13 8.75 -27.18 26.69
N SER A 14 7.62 -27.36 27.36
CA SER A 14 6.76 -28.52 27.13
C SER A 14 6.12 -28.50 25.74
N VAL A 15 5.67 -29.66 25.26
CA VAL A 15 5.01 -29.79 23.94
C VAL A 15 3.76 -28.90 23.83
N ASP A 16 3.00 -28.74 24.92
CA ASP A 16 1.81 -27.88 24.94
C ASP A 16 2.16 -26.39 24.82
N GLU A 17 3.25 -25.96 25.47
CA GLU A 17 3.76 -24.59 25.38
C GLU A 17 4.36 -24.30 24.00
N GLN A 18 5.10 -25.25 23.43
CA GLN A 18 5.61 -25.15 22.06
C GLN A 18 4.46 -25.04 21.05
N THR A 19 3.40 -25.83 21.23
CA THR A 19 2.20 -25.77 20.38
C THR A 19 1.49 -24.43 20.50
N SER A 20 1.37 -23.90 21.72
CA SER A 20 0.79 -22.58 21.98
C SER A 20 1.62 -21.45 21.35
N LEU A 21 2.95 -21.55 21.44
CA LEU A 21 3.88 -20.60 20.83
C LEU A 21 3.79 -20.65 19.30
N LEU A 22 3.74 -21.84 18.70
CA LEU A 22 3.56 -22.03 17.26
C LEU A 22 2.26 -21.38 16.77
N ASN A 23 1.15 -21.61 17.47
CA ASN A 23 -0.15 -21.00 17.14
C ASN A 23 -0.09 -19.47 17.22
N ALA A 24 0.54 -18.92 18.26
CA ALA A 24 0.71 -17.47 18.42
C ALA A 24 1.57 -16.86 17.30
N LEU A 25 2.64 -17.55 16.88
CA LEU A 25 3.49 -17.13 15.77
C LEU A 25 2.74 -17.18 14.43
N GLN A 26 2.00 -18.26 14.17
CA GLN A 26 1.16 -18.39 12.98
C GLN A 26 0.13 -17.25 12.90
N MET A 27 -0.55 -16.94 14.01
CA MET A 27 -1.49 -15.80 14.05
C MET A 27 -0.82 -14.46 13.76
N LYS A 28 0.39 -14.22 14.29
CA LYS A 28 1.15 -12.98 14.02
C LYS A 28 1.56 -12.88 12.55
N LEU A 29 2.01 -13.99 11.95
CA LEU A 29 2.38 -14.05 10.53
C LEU A 29 1.15 -13.78 9.64
N SER A 30 0.01 -14.43 9.92
CA SER A 30 -1.22 -14.20 9.16
C SER A 30 -1.72 -12.76 9.24
N LYS A 31 -1.57 -12.08 10.39
CA LYS A 31 -1.94 -10.66 10.53
C LYS A 31 -1.07 -9.74 9.67
N ASN A 32 0.24 -10.00 9.61
CA ASN A 32 1.13 -9.20 8.76
C ASN A 32 0.83 -9.41 7.27
N THR A 33 0.61 -10.67 6.84
CA THR A 33 0.26 -10.97 5.44
C THR A 33 -1.08 -10.38 5.02
N GLN A 34 -2.07 -10.34 5.92
CA GLN A 34 -3.35 -9.68 5.64
C GLN A 34 -3.19 -8.17 5.50
N GLN A 35 -2.36 -7.52 6.32
CA GLN A 35 -2.12 -6.09 6.23
C GLN A 35 -1.43 -5.71 4.90
N ASP A 36 -0.39 -6.46 4.51
CA ASP A 36 0.31 -6.24 3.24
C ASP A 36 -0.60 -6.46 2.02
N GLN A 37 -1.46 -7.50 2.05
CA GLN A 37 -2.46 -7.74 1.00
C GLN A 37 -3.57 -6.69 0.96
N ILE A 38 -3.98 -6.15 2.12
CA ILE A 38 -4.96 -5.05 2.19
C ILE A 38 -4.38 -3.78 1.54
N ASP A 39 -3.11 -3.47 1.81
CA ASP A 39 -2.48 -2.26 1.28
C ASP A 39 -2.17 -2.37 -0.23
N GLU A 40 -1.77 -3.54 -0.72
CA GLU A 40 -1.64 -3.80 -2.17
C GLU A 40 -3.00 -3.71 -2.90
N ASN A 41 -4.05 -4.33 -2.34
CA ASN A 41 -5.39 -4.32 -2.94
C ASN A 41 -6.02 -2.91 -2.91
N ARG A 42 -5.72 -2.11 -1.89
CA ARG A 42 -6.12 -0.68 -1.84
C ARG A 42 -5.48 0.14 -2.95
N GLY A 43 -4.19 -0.06 -3.20
CA GLY A 43 -3.48 0.60 -4.29
C GLY A 43 -4.09 0.28 -5.65
N GLU A 44 -4.34 -1.00 -5.91
CA GLU A 44 -4.97 -1.46 -7.16
C GLU A 44 -6.38 -0.88 -7.33
N GLN A 45 -7.22 -0.95 -6.29
CA GLN A 45 -8.59 -0.39 -6.35
C GLN A 45 -8.59 1.12 -6.60
N PHE A 46 -7.65 1.86 -5.99
CA PHE A 46 -7.48 3.27 -6.24
C PHE A 46 -7.15 3.54 -7.72
N TRP A 47 -6.17 2.83 -8.29
CA TRP A 47 -5.79 3.00 -9.69
C TRP A 47 -6.91 2.64 -10.67
N GLN A 48 -7.64 1.55 -10.41
CA GLN A 48 -8.83 1.19 -11.18
C GLN A 48 -9.89 2.30 -11.13
N GLY A 49 -10.11 2.90 -9.95
CA GLY A 49 -11.00 4.05 -9.79
C GLY A 49 -10.59 5.24 -10.66
N ILE A 50 -9.30 5.56 -10.74
CA ILE A 50 -8.77 6.63 -11.60
C ILE A 50 -8.99 6.32 -13.09
N LEU A 51 -8.76 5.07 -13.51
CA LEU A 51 -9.00 4.65 -14.90
C LEU A 51 -10.49 4.76 -15.28
N HIS A 52 -11.38 4.33 -14.39
CA HIS A 52 -12.83 4.46 -14.60
C HIS A 52 -13.27 5.92 -14.67
N PHE A 53 -12.72 6.78 -13.80
CA PHE A 53 -12.99 8.20 -13.83
C PHE A 53 -12.55 8.83 -15.16
N ARG A 54 -11.34 8.50 -15.64
CA ARG A 54 -10.86 8.95 -16.95
C ARG A 54 -11.77 8.49 -18.09
N ALA A 55 -12.15 7.22 -18.11
CA ALA A 55 -13.05 6.68 -19.13
C ALA A 55 -14.42 7.39 -19.12
N ALA A 56 -14.93 7.77 -17.94
CA ALA A 56 -16.16 8.54 -17.83
C ALA A 56 -15.99 9.94 -18.43
N LEU A 57 -14.91 10.66 -18.12
CA LEU A 57 -14.61 11.97 -18.72
C LEU A 57 -14.57 11.91 -20.25
N GLU A 58 -13.89 10.91 -20.80
CA GLU A 58 -13.79 10.69 -22.25
C GLU A 58 -15.18 10.40 -22.87
N ARG A 59 -16.00 9.57 -22.22
CA ARG A 59 -17.36 9.26 -22.68
C ARG A 59 -18.28 10.48 -22.67
N GLU A 60 -18.17 11.32 -21.65
CA GLU A 60 -18.95 12.56 -21.54
C GLU A 60 -18.36 13.70 -22.42
N GLY A 61 -17.26 13.45 -23.15
CA GLY A 61 -16.62 14.44 -24.02
C GLY A 61 -15.98 15.60 -23.25
N ILE A 62 -15.58 15.37 -22.00
CA ILE A 62 -14.94 16.39 -21.17
C ILE A 62 -13.45 16.44 -21.51
N GLU A 63 -13.04 17.52 -22.15
CA GLU A 63 -11.64 17.79 -22.47
C GLU A 63 -11.07 18.84 -21.53
N PHE A 64 -9.86 18.58 -21.02
CA PHE A 64 -9.09 19.57 -20.28
C PHE A 64 -7.99 20.13 -21.18
N THR A 65 -7.95 21.43 -21.30
CA THR A 65 -6.92 22.16 -22.01
C THR A 65 -5.93 22.77 -21.03
N ASP A 66 -4.81 23.24 -21.57
CA ASP A 66 -3.80 23.91 -20.76
C ASP A 66 -4.32 25.14 -20.00
N LYS A 67 -5.36 25.79 -20.55
CA LYS A 67 -6.02 26.96 -19.95
C LYS A 67 -6.73 26.62 -18.64
N ASP A 68 -7.27 25.41 -18.52
CA ASP A 68 -8.01 24.97 -17.33
C ASP A 68 -7.10 24.82 -16.10
N PHE A 69 -5.79 24.64 -16.35
CA PHE A 69 -4.77 24.54 -15.29
C PHE A 69 -3.97 25.83 -15.10
N ALA A 70 -4.35 26.94 -15.77
CA ALA A 70 -3.57 28.18 -15.77
C ALA A 70 -3.32 28.75 -14.37
N ASN A 71 -4.30 28.59 -13.46
CA ASN A 71 -4.24 29.08 -12.08
C ASN A 71 -3.63 28.08 -11.09
N LEU A 72 -3.39 26.84 -11.52
CA LEU A 72 -2.72 25.81 -10.72
C LEU A 72 -1.21 25.80 -10.96
N ARG A 73 -0.77 26.34 -12.11
CA ARG A 73 0.65 26.42 -12.45
C ARG A 73 1.26 27.68 -11.86
N ASP A 74 2.39 27.50 -11.20
CA ASP A 74 3.24 28.62 -10.78
C ASP A 74 3.87 29.26 -12.03
N ARG A 75 3.51 30.52 -12.29
CA ARG A 75 4.02 31.34 -13.39
C ARG A 75 4.94 32.46 -12.90
N SER A 76 5.52 32.29 -11.70
CA SER A 76 6.48 33.25 -11.18
C SER A 76 7.70 33.36 -12.10
N PRO A 77 8.37 34.53 -12.12
CA PRO A 77 9.57 34.73 -12.94
C PRO A 77 10.62 33.63 -12.75
N GLY A 78 11.05 33.00 -13.85
CA GLY A 78 12.01 31.89 -13.87
C GLY A 78 11.39 30.49 -13.81
N ARG A 79 10.05 30.37 -13.86
CA ARG A 79 9.30 29.10 -13.94
C ARG A 79 8.35 29.05 -15.15
N GLU A 80 8.49 29.98 -16.08
CA GLU A 80 7.74 29.98 -17.32
C GLU A 80 8.17 28.83 -18.22
N ILE A 81 7.21 28.08 -18.76
CA ILE A 81 7.44 27.05 -19.78
C ILE A 81 6.78 27.56 -21.07
N GLU A 82 7.55 27.67 -22.15
CA GLU A 82 7.00 27.85 -23.49
C GLU A 82 6.37 26.53 -23.94
N LEU A 83 5.08 26.57 -24.27
CA LEU A 83 4.29 25.43 -24.75
C LEU A 83 4.13 25.50 -26.28
#